data_AF-A0A7Z3BKU4-F1
#
_entry.id   AF-A0A7Z3BKU4-F1
#
_cell.length_a   1.000
_cell.length_b   1.000
_cell.length_c   1.000
_cell.angle_alpha   90.00
_cell.angle_beta   90.00
_cell.angle_gamma   90.00
#
_symmetry.space_group_name_H-M   'P 1'
#
loop_
_entity.id
_entity.type
_entity.pdbx_description
1 polymer ?
#
loop_
_entity_poly.entity_id
_entity_poly.type
_entity_poly.pdbx_seq_one_letter_code
_entity_poly.pdbx_strand_id
1 'polypeptide(L)'
;MTSHTAILSDFLLRAEIRRQIERFVEAVRSSSEPAYRVLHDDSGDPLYRPTSLAISAVQLKQMHDFIMELEGEVAGEALRAFQNACRCVGLEFSPLVGMVCLSEDESRYLCSEESLNWFVECVRAYSDAAQG
;
A
#
# COMPACT_ATOMS: atom_id res chain seq x y z
N MET A 1 2.89 33.09 -12.66
CA MET A 1 1.67 33.24 -11.84
C MET A 1 1.00 31.87 -11.73
N THR A 2 1.26 31.12 -10.67
CA THR A 2 0.48 29.92 -10.34
C THR A 2 -0.90 30.39 -9.87
N SER A 3 -1.95 30.10 -10.63
CA SER A 3 -3.31 30.53 -10.32
C SER A 3 -3.74 29.98 -8.96
N HIS A 4 -4.40 30.79 -8.13
CA HIS A 4 -4.95 30.38 -6.83
C HIS A 4 -5.78 29.08 -6.89
N THR A 5 -6.44 28.82 -8.03
CA THR A 5 -7.18 27.59 -8.31
C THR A 5 -6.29 26.34 -8.39
N ALA A 6 -5.09 26.44 -8.96
CA ALA A 6 -4.14 25.33 -9.03
C ALA A 6 -3.62 24.95 -7.64
N ILE A 7 -3.36 25.95 -6.80
CA ILE A 7 -2.89 25.75 -5.42
C ILE A 7 -3.96 25.03 -4.59
N LEU A 8 -5.21 25.53 -4.61
CA LEU A 8 -6.31 24.87 -3.89
C LEU A 8 -6.58 23.44 -4.37
N SER A 9 -6.42 23.18 -5.66
CA SER A 9 -6.61 21.84 -6.24
C SER A 9 -5.54 20.85 -5.74
N ASP A 10 -4.28 21.28 -5.65
CA ASP A 10 -3.19 20.46 -5.10
C ASP A 10 -3.42 20.15 -3.61
N PHE A 11 -3.81 21.14 -2.80
CA PHE A 11 -4.10 20.93 -1.39
C PHE A 11 -5.23 19.91 -1.16
N LEU A 12 -6.32 20.00 -1.95
CA LEU A 12 -7.44 19.07 -1.84
C LEU A 12 -7.04 17.65 -2.26
N LEU A 13 -6.24 17.52 -3.33
CA LEU A 13 -5.73 16.24 -3.77
C LEU A 13 -4.85 15.58 -2.70
N ARG A 14 -3.89 16.32 -2.13
CA ARG A 14 -3.02 15.85 -1.05
C ARG A 14 -3.80 15.44 0.20
N ALA A 15 -4.81 16.22 0.58
CA ALA A 15 -5.66 15.91 1.72
C ALA A 15 -6.49 14.64 1.48
N GLU A 16 -6.96 14.40 0.26
CA GLU A 16 -7.69 13.20 -0.11
C GLU A 16 -6.79 11.96 -0.13
N ILE A 17 -5.58 12.04 -0.71
CA ILE A 17 -4.62 10.93 -0.68
C ILE A 17 -4.26 10.55 0.76
N ARG A 18 -4.02 11.55 1.63
CA ARG A 18 -3.78 11.31 3.06
C ARG A 18 -4.93 10.53 3.70
N ARG A 19 -6.18 10.95 3.45
CA ARG A 19 -7.37 10.26 3.97
C ARG A 19 -7.50 8.84 3.41
N GLN A 20 -7.12 8.60 2.16
CA GLN A 20 -7.10 7.25 1.59
C GLN A 20 -6.09 6.36 2.31
N ILE A 21 -4.91 6.86 2.66
CA ILE A 21 -3.93 6.13 3.48
C ILE A 21 -4.52 5.78 4.84
N GLU A 22 -5.09 6.76 5.55
CA GLU A 22 -5.70 6.55 6.86
C GLU A 22 -6.79 5.47 6.79
N ARG A 23 -7.69 5.54 5.80
CA ARG A 23 -8.75 4.55 5.59
C ARG A 23 -8.22 3.17 5.24
N PHE A 24 -7.17 3.10 4.42
CA PHE A 24 -6.56 1.83 4.04
C PHE A 24 -5.93 1.14 5.24
N VAL A 25 -5.14 1.88 6.04
CA VAL A 25 -4.51 1.34 7.25
C VAL A 25 -5.56 0.91 8.27
N GLU A 26 -6.62 1.70 8.47
CA GLU A 26 -7.72 1.32 9.36
C GLU A 26 -8.43 0.04 8.86
N ALA A 27 -8.67 -0.08 7.56
CA ALA A 27 -9.23 -1.30 6.99
C ALA A 27 -8.32 -2.52 7.26
N VAL A 28 -7.00 -2.38 7.08
CA VAL A 28 -6.01 -3.42 7.38
C VAL A 28 -6.00 -3.78 8.88
N ARG A 29 -6.10 -2.79 9.78
CA ARG A 29 -6.18 -3.02 11.24
C ARG A 29 -7.45 -3.75 11.65
N SER A 30 -8.57 -3.39 11.03
CA SER A 30 -9.89 -3.96 11.35
C SER A 30 -10.11 -5.37 10.80
N SER A 31 -9.18 -5.90 10.01
CA SER A 31 -9.33 -7.17 9.29
C SER A 31 -8.07 -8.03 9.38
N SER A 32 -8.24 -9.32 9.67
CA SER A 32 -7.16 -10.32 9.60
C SER A 32 -6.92 -10.86 8.19
N GLU A 33 -7.67 -10.40 7.20
CA GLU A 33 -7.61 -10.91 5.83
C GLU A 33 -6.36 -10.41 5.07
N PRO A 34 -5.87 -11.16 4.07
CA PRO A 34 -4.92 -10.64 3.08
C PRO A 34 -5.64 -9.73 2.07
N ALA A 35 -4.90 -9.09 1.15
CA ALA A 35 -5.51 -8.36 0.04
C ALA A 35 -6.17 -9.30 -0.98
N TYR A 36 -5.57 -10.46 -1.19
CA TYR A 36 -6.04 -11.54 -2.03
C TYR A 36 -5.95 -12.87 -1.29
N ARG A 37 -7.05 -13.62 -1.25
CA ARG A 37 -7.00 -15.02 -0.83
C ARG A 37 -6.43 -15.85 -1.98
N VAL A 38 -5.44 -16.68 -1.68
CA VAL A 38 -4.85 -17.61 -2.65
C VAL A 38 -5.61 -18.92 -2.57
N LEU A 39 -6.29 -19.26 -3.66
CA LEU A 39 -6.87 -20.57 -3.91
C LEU A 39 -6.00 -21.30 -4.94
N HIS A 40 -6.23 -22.59 -5.13
CA HIS A 40 -5.61 -23.35 -6.21
C HIS A 40 -6.72 -23.99 -7.03
N ASP A 41 -6.57 -23.99 -8.35
CA ASP A 41 -7.47 -24.71 -9.24
C ASP A 41 -7.16 -26.22 -9.26
N ASP A 42 -7.92 -26.98 -10.07
CA ASP A 42 -7.75 -28.43 -10.19
C ASP A 42 -6.36 -28.83 -10.76
N SER A 43 -5.65 -27.89 -11.39
CA SER A 43 -4.29 -28.08 -11.93
C SER A 43 -3.21 -27.69 -10.92
N GLY A 44 -3.59 -27.09 -9.79
CA GLY A 44 -2.68 -26.57 -8.77
C GLY A 44 -2.18 -25.15 -9.07
N ASP A 45 -2.74 -24.46 -10.07
CA ASP A 45 -2.35 -23.09 -10.40
C ASP A 45 -2.98 -22.10 -9.40
N PRO A 46 -2.24 -21.07 -8.97
CA PRO A 46 -2.74 -20.11 -7.99
C PRO A 46 -3.83 -19.21 -8.57
N LEU A 47 -4.97 -19.16 -7.89
CA LEU A 47 -6.10 -18.29 -8.18
C LEU A 47 -6.27 -17.25 -7.08
N TYR A 48 -6.03 -15.99 -7.41
CA TYR A 48 -6.13 -14.88 -6.48
C TYR A 48 -7.56 -14.31 -6.44
N ARG A 49 -8.20 -14.33 -5.27
CA ARG A 49 -9.53 -13.75 -5.05
C ARG A 49 -9.43 -12.48 -4.21
N PRO A 50 -9.84 -11.31 -4.71
CA PRO A 50 -9.73 -10.06 -3.97
C PRO A 50 -10.60 -10.07 -2.72
N THR A 51 -10.10 -9.46 -1.66
CA THR A 51 -10.85 -9.15 -0.43
C THR A 51 -11.24 -7.68 -0.41
N SER A 52 -11.81 -7.20 0.70
CA SER A 52 -12.06 -5.77 0.90
C SER A 52 -10.78 -4.91 1.01
N LEU A 53 -9.61 -5.54 1.17
CA LEU A 53 -8.31 -4.86 1.25
C LEU A 53 -7.62 -4.75 -0.12
N ALA A 54 -8.15 -5.39 -1.15
CA ALA A 54 -7.63 -5.26 -2.50
C ALA A 54 -7.82 -3.82 -3.01
N ILE A 55 -6.73 -3.20 -3.44
CA ILE A 55 -6.72 -1.89 -4.10
C ILE A 55 -5.93 -1.99 -5.40
N SER A 56 -6.22 -1.09 -6.35
CA SER A 56 -5.50 -1.07 -7.62
C SER A 56 -4.06 -0.61 -7.47
N ALA A 57 -3.16 -1.09 -8.35
CA ALA A 57 -1.77 -0.62 -8.39
C ALA A 57 -1.66 0.89 -8.63
N VAL A 58 -2.61 1.49 -9.38
CA VAL A 58 -2.67 2.94 -9.61
C VAL A 58 -2.94 3.68 -8.30
N GLN A 59 -3.93 3.21 -7.52
CA GLN A 59 -4.27 3.82 -6.25
C GLN A 59 -3.12 3.70 -5.25
N LEU A 60 -2.52 2.51 -5.13
CA LEU A 60 -1.39 2.34 -4.22
C LEU A 60 -0.20 3.19 -4.66
N LYS A 61 0.08 3.31 -5.96
CA LYS A 61 1.14 4.16 -6.47
C LYS A 61 0.95 5.62 -6.04
N GLN A 62 -0.26 6.15 -6.16
CA GLN A 62 -0.55 7.53 -5.73
C GLN A 62 -0.30 7.74 -4.23
N MET A 63 -0.71 6.78 -3.41
CA MET A 63 -0.48 6.80 -1.95
C MET A 63 1.00 6.67 -1.61
N HIS A 64 1.72 5.77 -2.29
CA HIS A 64 3.16 5.55 -2.15
C HIS A 64 3.96 6.79 -2.53
N ASP A 65 3.73 7.35 -3.72
CA ASP A 65 4.45 8.53 -4.19
C ASP A 65 4.21 9.71 -3.23
N PHE A 66 2.96 9.90 -2.78
CA PHE A 66 2.64 10.93 -1.79
C PHE A 66 3.37 10.73 -0.44
N ILE A 67 3.37 9.53 0.13
CA ILE A 67 3.95 9.31 1.47
C ILE A 67 5.48 9.34 1.44
N MET A 68 6.08 8.96 0.31
CA MET A 68 7.53 8.95 0.12
C MET A 68 8.08 10.35 -0.18
N GLU A 69 7.26 11.26 -0.71
CA GLU A 69 7.59 12.70 -0.81
C GLU A 69 7.63 13.41 0.56
N LEU A 70 6.95 12.88 1.58
CA LEU A 70 6.95 13.48 2.92
C LEU A 70 8.28 13.19 3.61
N GLU A 71 9.13 14.21 3.69
CA GLU A 71 10.42 14.13 4.39
C GLU A 71 10.23 13.92 5.90
N GLY A 72 11.05 13.04 6.48
CA GLY A 72 11.10 12.83 7.93
C GLY A 72 9.94 12.01 8.51
N GLU A 73 9.68 12.20 9.81
CA GLU A 73 8.59 11.54 10.49
C GLU A 73 7.25 12.18 10.13
N VAL A 74 6.36 11.37 9.56
CA VAL A 74 5.00 11.81 9.23
C VAL A 74 4.14 11.83 10.49
N ALA A 75 3.36 12.91 10.66
CA ALA A 75 2.41 13.03 11.75
C ALA A 75 1.20 12.11 11.54
N GLY A 76 0.91 11.26 12.51
CA GLY A 76 -0.22 10.32 12.50
C GLY A 76 0.25 8.87 12.40
N GLU A 77 -0.26 8.03 13.30
CA GLU A 77 0.13 6.61 13.41
C GLU A 77 -0.09 5.85 12.10
N ALA A 78 -1.25 6.05 11.46
CA ALA A 78 -1.57 5.40 10.20
C ALA A 78 -0.58 5.77 9.08
N LEU A 79 -0.24 7.05 8.96
CA LEU A 79 0.70 7.51 7.92
C LEU A 79 2.11 6.97 8.18
N ARG A 80 2.55 6.94 9.44
CA ARG A 80 3.84 6.37 9.83
C ARG A 80 3.90 4.87 9.56
N ALA A 81 2.86 4.12 9.92
CA ALA A 81 2.79 2.69 9.67
C ALA A 81 2.84 2.37 8.16
N PHE A 82 2.07 3.12 7.36
CA PHE A 82 2.09 3.00 5.91
C PHE A 82 3.46 3.33 5.31
N GLN A 83 4.09 4.43 5.75
CA GLN A 83 5.43 4.82 5.29
C GLN A 83 6.50 3.76 5.61
N ASN A 84 6.45 3.19 6.82
CA ASN A 84 7.37 2.12 7.22
C ASN A 84 7.14 0.84 6.42
N ALA A 85 5.87 0.50 6.13
CA ALA A 85 5.56 -0.62 5.25
C ALA A 85 6.10 -0.40 3.83
N CYS A 86 5.95 0.80 3.25
CA CYS A 86 6.53 1.12 1.95
C CYS A 86 8.05 0.90 1.92
N ARG A 87 8.76 1.37 2.96
CA ARG A 87 10.22 1.20 3.08
C ARG A 87 10.63 -0.26 3.28
N CYS A 88 9.86 -1.01 4.07
CA CYS A 88 10.13 -2.42 4.35
C CYS A 88 9.95 -3.30 3.11
N VAL A 89 8.91 -3.05 2.33
CA VAL A 89 8.58 -3.86 1.16
C VAL A 89 9.43 -3.51 -0.06
N GLY A 90 9.84 -2.24 -0.20
CA GLY A 90 10.56 -1.78 -1.39
C GLY A 90 9.69 -1.88 -2.64
N LEU A 91 8.47 -1.32 -2.59
CA LEU A 91 7.51 -1.37 -3.70
C LEU A 91 8.07 -0.71 -4.97
N GLU A 92 7.97 -1.41 -6.08
CA GLU A 92 8.25 -0.90 -7.41
C GLU A 92 6.98 -0.91 -8.26
N PHE A 93 6.84 0.11 -9.12
CA PHE A 93 5.68 0.26 -10.00
C PHE A 93 6.11 0.34 -11.46
N SER A 94 5.65 -0.61 -12.26
CA SER A 94 5.93 -0.72 -13.68
C SER A 94 4.64 -0.67 -14.51
N PRO A 95 4.60 0.08 -15.61
CA PRO A 95 3.47 0.05 -16.55
C PRO A 95 3.23 -1.32 -17.19
N LEU A 96 4.25 -2.18 -17.26
CA LEU A 96 4.18 -3.48 -17.95
C LEU A 96 3.73 -4.62 -17.04
N VAL A 97 4.23 -4.64 -15.79
CA VAL A 97 4.00 -5.75 -14.84
C VAL A 97 3.18 -5.34 -13.62
N GLY A 98 2.77 -4.07 -13.54
CA GLY A 98 2.00 -3.55 -12.41
C GLY A 98 2.90 -3.24 -11.21
N MET A 99 2.42 -3.59 -10.02
CA MET A 99 3.17 -3.43 -8.78
C MET A 99 3.94 -4.72 -8.50
N VAL A 100 5.22 -4.59 -8.13
CA VAL A 100 6.07 -5.72 -7.75
C VAL A 100 6.93 -5.35 -6.55
N CYS A 101 7.39 -6.35 -5.82
CA CYS A 101 8.42 -6.23 -4.80
C CYS A 101 9.18 -7.55 -4.71
N LEU A 102 10.32 -7.52 -4.01
CA LEU A 102 10.99 -8.75 -3.63
C LEU A 102 10.19 -9.47 -2.53
N SER A 103 10.37 -10.79 -2.49
CA SER A 103 9.95 -11.64 -1.36
C SER A 103 10.72 -11.23 -0.09
N GLU A 104 10.20 -11.63 1.08
CA GLU A 104 10.84 -11.33 2.38
C GLU A 104 12.31 -11.79 2.45
N ASP A 105 12.63 -12.93 1.81
CA ASP A 105 13.99 -13.48 1.74
C ASP A 105 14.82 -12.94 0.56
N GLU A 106 14.27 -11.97 -0.18
CA GLU A 106 14.85 -11.35 -1.38
C GLU A 106 15.23 -12.34 -2.50
N SER A 107 14.68 -13.56 -2.47
CA SER A 107 15.06 -14.62 -3.41
C SER A 107 14.40 -14.51 -4.79
N ARG A 108 13.23 -13.85 -4.86
CA ARG A 108 12.45 -13.67 -6.09
C ARG A 108 11.58 -12.41 -6.04
N TYR A 109 11.19 -11.94 -7.22
CA TYR A 109 10.10 -10.99 -7.37
C TYR A 109 8.73 -11.66 -7.20
N LEU A 110 7.83 -10.95 -6.55
CA LEU A 110 6.44 -11.31 -6.35
C LEU A 110 5.56 -10.75 -7.48
N CYS A 111 4.45 -11.44 -7.79
CA CYS A 111 3.41 -10.87 -8.66
C CYS A 111 2.62 -9.78 -7.93
N SER A 112 1.76 -9.02 -8.63
CA SER A 112 1.04 -7.90 -8.01
C SER A 112 0.16 -8.29 -6.82
N GLU A 113 -0.49 -9.45 -6.88
CA GLU A 113 -1.34 -9.95 -5.81
C GLU A 113 -0.52 -10.39 -4.60
N GLU A 114 0.60 -11.10 -4.83
CA GLU A 114 1.55 -11.48 -3.79
C GLU A 114 2.19 -10.25 -3.13
N SER A 115 2.62 -9.27 -3.92
CA SER A 115 3.16 -8.00 -3.44
C SER A 115 2.14 -7.24 -2.59
N LEU A 116 0.85 -7.24 -2.96
CA LEU A 116 -0.16 -6.52 -2.18
C LEU A 116 -0.47 -7.24 -0.87
N ASN A 117 -0.45 -8.58 -0.88
CA ASN A 117 -0.56 -9.38 0.34
C ASN A 117 0.60 -9.08 1.29
N TRP A 118 1.83 -9.14 0.79
CA TRP A 118 3.01 -8.82 1.59
C TRP A 118 2.96 -7.39 2.14
N PHE A 119 2.53 -6.43 1.31
CA PHE A 119 2.34 -5.05 1.76
C PHE A 119 1.30 -4.91 2.87
N VAL A 120 0.16 -5.59 2.78
CA VAL A 120 -0.86 -5.60 3.84
C VAL A 120 -0.31 -6.19 5.15
N GLU A 121 0.50 -7.24 5.07
CA GLU A 121 1.16 -7.84 6.23
C GLU A 121 2.13 -6.85 6.91
N CYS A 122 2.98 -6.18 6.13
CA CYS A 122 3.87 -5.15 6.66
C CYS A 122 3.09 -3.97 7.28
N VAL A 123 2.04 -3.48 6.62
CA VAL A 123 1.19 -2.40 7.16
C VAL A 123 0.60 -2.81 8.51
N ARG A 124 0.14 -4.05 8.64
CA ARG A 124 -0.40 -4.58 9.90
C ARG A 124 0.68 -4.60 10.99
N ALA A 125 1.85 -5.17 10.70
CA ALA A 125 2.96 -5.24 11.65
C ALA A 125 3.39 -3.86 12.19
N TYR A 126 3.49 -2.85 11.31
CA TYR A 126 3.86 -1.49 11.71
C TYR A 126 2.72 -0.71 12.39
N SER A 127 1.47 -1.12 12.18
CA SER A 127 0.31 -0.53 12.86
C SER A 127 0.16 -1.05 14.29
N ASP A 128 0.53 -2.31 14.54
CA ASP A 128 0.49 -2.91 15.87
C ASP A 128 1.70 -2.50 16.72
N ALA A 129 2.88 -2.34 16.11
CA ALA A 129 4.09 -1.89 16.78
C ALA A 129 4.01 -0.46 17.34
N ALA A 130 3.09 0.37 16.85
CA ALA A 130 2.88 1.74 17.34
C ALA A 130 2.14 1.82 18.70
N GLN A 131 1.71 0.68 19.26
CA GLN A 131 0.91 0.61 20.49
C GLN A 131 1.72 0.20 21.75
N GLY A 132 3.03 -0.03 21.63
CA GLY A 132 3.95 -0.39 22.73
C GLY A 132 4.95 0.71 23.04
#